data_AF-A0A285LXU3-F1
#
_entry.id   AF-A0A285LXU3-F1
#
_cell.length_a   1.000
_cell.length_b   1.000
_cell.length_c   1.000
_cell.angle_alpha   90.00
_cell.angle_beta   90.00
_cell.angle_gamma   90.00
#
_symmetry.space_group_name_H-M   'P 1'
#
loop_
_entity.id
_entity.type
_entity.pdbx_description
1 polymer ?
#
loop_
_entity_poly.entity_id
_entity_poly.type
_entity_poly.pdbx_seq_one_letter_code
_entity_poly.pdbx_strand_id
1 'polypeptide(L)'
;MRAMRSRDEVTHRIDEVFAGSQPLTEDELAPPSIEAPYVIAHFHGRSRADIDRSSFLPSLHMEDFAYMTAGAVEYYLPAVLKLMLIPPYDFELWIHLSGFLGSARRDDETTLRGLRPAQHAAIADWLELLSREIDEGIGFERKDAVKLARLYRRLANAAA
;
A
#
# COMPACT_ATOMS: atom_id res chain seq x y z
N MET A 1 7.84 25.58 7.34
CA MET A 1 7.24 24.76 6.27
C MET A 1 8.23 23.67 5.92
N ARG A 2 7.84 22.39 6.01
CA ARG A 2 8.72 21.27 5.59
C ARG A 2 8.88 21.35 4.07
N ALA A 3 10.09 21.19 3.56
CA ALA A 3 10.35 21.21 2.11
C ALA A 3 9.46 20.16 1.41
N MET A 4 8.93 20.55 0.26
CA MET A 4 7.94 19.79 -0.49
C MET A 4 8.62 18.59 -1.15
N ARG A 5 8.17 17.37 -0.83
CA ARG A 5 8.87 16.15 -1.28
C ARG A 5 8.65 15.85 -2.76
N SER A 6 9.74 15.55 -3.47
CA SER A 6 9.73 15.08 -4.87
C SER A 6 9.29 13.62 -4.97
N ARG A 7 8.96 13.16 -6.18
CA ARG A 7 8.62 11.75 -6.44
C ARG A 7 9.74 10.80 -6.04
N ASP A 8 10.99 11.16 -6.35
CA ASP A 8 12.16 10.35 -6.02
C ASP A 8 12.36 10.27 -4.51
N GLU A 9 12.19 11.38 -3.78
CA GLU A 9 12.29 11.40 -2.32
C GLU A 9 11.20 10.55 -1.65
N VAL A 10 9.96 10.59 -2.18
CA VAL A 10 8.86 9.75 -1.68
C VAL A 10 9.13 8.28 -1.95
N THR A 11 9.58 7.94 -3.17
CA THR A 11 9.88 6.56 -3.57
C THR A 11 11.02 5.99 -2.73
N HIS A 12 12.11 6.75 -2.60
CA HIS A 12 13.25 6.38 -1.76
C HIS A 12 12.82 6.17 -0.31
N ARG A 13 11.99 7.07 0.24
CA ARG A 13 11.49 6.95 1.61
C ARG A 13 10.66 5.68 1.82
N ILE A 14 9.83 5.31 0.86
CA ILE A 14 9.06 4.05 0.91
C ILE A 14 10.04 2.87 1.02
N ASP A 15 11.06 2.81 0.18
CA ASP A 15 12.04 1.72 0.20
C ASP A 15 12.83 1.65 1.52
N GLU A 16 13.20 2.80 2.10
CA GLU A 16 13.88 2.87 3.40
C GLU A 16 13.05 2.28 4.54
N VAL A 17 11.75 2.65 4.62
CA VAL A 17 10.93 2.31 5.81
C VAL A 17 10.20 0.98 5.68
N PHE A 18 10.00 0.48 4.46
CA PHE A 18 9.46 -0.85 4.16
C PHE A 18 10.60 -1.82 3.81
N ALA A 19 11.56 -1.97 4.73
CA ALA A 19 12.69 -2.90 4.59
C ALA A 19 12.37 -4.35 5.02
N GLY A 20 11.09 -4.75 4.98
CA GLY A 20 10.66 -6.10 5.37
C GLY A 20 11.31 -7.19 4.50
N SER A 21 11.47 -8.38 5.09
CA SER A 21 11.98 -9.56 4.40
C SER A 21 10.95 -10.16 3.45
N GLN A 22 11.42 -10.76 2.36
CA GLN A 22 10.55 -11.53 1.47
C GLN A 22 9.94 -12.72 2.24
N PRO A 23 8.62 -12.95 2.16
CA PRO A 23 8.03 -14.17 2.69
C PRO A 23 8.47 -15.36 1.83
N LEU A 24 9.13 -16.34 2.45
CA LEU A 24 9.72 -17.50 1.80
C LEU A 24 8.89 -18.78 1.97
N THR A 25 7.87 -18.74 2.83
CA THR A 25 6.97 -19.86 3.09
C THR A 25 5.51 -19.44 2.95
N GLU A 26 4.62 -20.42 2.77
CA GLU A 26 3.17 -20.20 2.69
C GLU A 26 2.60 -19.57 3.98
N ASP A 27 3.07 -20.03 5.15
CA ASP A 27 2.64 -19.51 6.46
C ASP A 27 3.10 -18.05 6.69
N GLU A 28 4.21 -17.65 6.07
CA GLU A 28 4.66 -16.26 6.08
C GLU A 28 3.82 -15.37 5.16
N LEU A 29 3.15 -15.94 4.14
CA LEU A 29 2.30 -15.21 3.20
C LEU A 29 0.90 -14.98 3.74
N ALA A 30 0.24 -16.04 4.19
CA ALA A 30 -1.15 -16.00 4.62
C ALA A 30 -1.34 -16.81 5.91
N PRO A 31 -2.10 -16.30 6.88
CA PRO A 31 -2.54 -17.11 8.01
C PRO A 31 -3.48 -18.24 7.51
N PRO A 32 -3.60 -19.35 8.24
CA PRO A 32 -4.51 -20.43 7.87
C PRO A 32 -5.96 -19.93 7.76
N SER A 33 -6.51 -19.92 6.54
CA SER A 33 -7.90 -19.55 6.25
C SER A 33 -8.40 -20.23 4.96
N ILE A 34 -9.69 -20.06 4.63
CA ILE A 34 -10.24 -20.58 3.36
C ILE A 34 -9.70 -19.81 2.15
N GLU A 35 -9.22 -18.59 2.37
CA GLU A 35 -8.68 -17.69 1.35
C GLU A 35 -7.16 -17.86 1.13
N ALA A 36 -6.44 -18.43 2.11
CA ALA A 36 -4.99 -18.62 2.04
C ALA A 36 -4.49 -19.28 0.74
N PRO A 37 -5.15 -20.31 0.16
CA PRO A 37 -4.71 -20.90 -1.11
C PRO A 37 -4.66 -19.91 -2.28
N TYR A 38 -5.53 -18.90 -2.31
CA TYR A 38 -5.54 -17.88 -3.37
C TYR A 38 -4.34 -16.94 -3.22
N VAL A 39 -4.09 -16.44 -2.00
CA VAL A 39 -2.92 -15.61 -1.68
C VAL A 39 -1.62 -16.34 -2.05
N ILE A 40 -1.51 -17.61 -1.67
CA ILE A 40 -0.35 -18.46 -1.96
C ILE A 40 -0.17 -18.61 -3.48
N ALA A 41 -1.24 -18.92 -4.22
CA ALA A 41 -1.17 -19.08 -5.68
C ALA A 41 -0.69 -17.81 -6.40
N HIS A 42 -1.04 -16.62 -5.90
CA HIS A 42 -0.69 -15.36 -6.54
C HIS A 42 0.68 -14.81 -6.10
N PHE A 43 1.15 -15.09 -4.87
CA PHE A 43 2.34 -14.44 -4.31
C PHE A 43 3.49 -15.37 -3.90
N HIS A 44 3.27 -16.68 -3.77
CA HIS A 44 4.33 -17.58 -3.36
C HIS A 44 5.46 -17.66 -4.40
N GLY A 45 6.70 -17.46 -3.92
CA GLY A 45 7.90 -17.38 -4.76
C GLY A 45 8.06 -16.07 -5.55
N ARG A 46 7.12 -15.12 -5.47
CA ARG A 46 7.25 -13.81 -6.12
C ARG A 46 8.03 -12.84 -5.25
N SER A 47 8.74 -11.94 -5.91
CA SER A 47 9.45 -10.81 -5.31
C SER A 47 8.69 -9.51 -5.53
N ARG A 48 9.15 -8.41 -4.91
CA ARG A 48 8.65 -7.06 -5.23
C ARG A 48 8.81 -6.68 -6.70
N ALA A 49 9.84 -7.21 -7.38
CA ALA A 49 10.10 -6.90 -8.78
C ALA A 49 9.08 -7.55 -9.73
N ASP A 50 8.45 -8.64 -9.28
CA ASP A 50 7.40 -9.34 -10.03
C ASP A 50 6.03 -8.65 -9.90
N ILE A 51 5.92 -7.61 -9.05
CA ILE A 51 4.74 -6.74 -8.98
C ILE A 51 4.88 -5.68 -10.08
N ASP A 52 4.39 -6.00 -11.27
CA ASP A 52 4.38 -5.12 -12.42
C ASP A 52 2.98 -4.96 -13.03
N ARG A 53 2.82 -3.94 -13.88
CA ARG A 53 1.53 -3.61 -14.51
C ARG A 53 0.97 -4.68 -15.43
N SER A 54 1.82 -5.51 -16.01
CA SER A 54 1.40 -6.45 -17.04
C SER A 54 0.66 -7.66 -16.46
N SER A 55 0.90 -7.94 -15.18
CA SER A 55 0.34 -9.10 -14.46
C SER A 55 -0.48 -8.74 -13.24
N PHE A 56 -0.41 -7.49 -12.76
CA PHE A 56 -1.09 -7.07 -11.54
C PHE A 56 -2.57 -6.72 -11.80
N LEU A 57 -3.46 -7.64 -11.42
CA LEU A 57 -4.91 -7.46 -11.38
C LEU A 57 -5.30 -6.71 -10.09
N PRO A 58 -5.70 -5.43 -10.13
CA PRO A 58 -5.78 -4.64 -8.91
C PRO A 58 -6.90 -5.06 -7.96
N SER A 59 -8.07 -5.46 -8.50
CA SER A 59 -9.17 -6.00 -7.70
C SER A 59 -8.74 -7.22 -6.89
N LEU A 60 -8.24 -8.24 -7.60
CA LEU A 60 -7.80 -9.51 -7.03
C LEU A 60 -6.66 -9.34 -6.01
N HIS A 61 -5.58 -8.65 -6.39
CA HIS A 61 -4.41 -8.58 -5.53
C HIS A 61 -4.60 -7.68 -4.30
N MET A 62 -5.49 -6.67 -4.36
CA MET A 62 -5.82 -5.89 -3.15
C MET A 62 -6.77 -6.64 -2.22
N GLU A 63 -7.60 -7.52 -2.75
CA GLU A 63 -8.36 -8.47 -1.95
C GLU A 63 -7.40 -9.48 -1.27
N ASP A 64 -6.43 -10.04 -1.99
CA ASP A 64 -5.40 -10.93 -1.40
C ASP A 64 -4.63 -10.25 -0.26
N PHE A 65 -4.33 -8.96 -0.35
CA PHE A 65 -3.66 -8.21 0.71
C PHE A 65 -4.45 -8.19 2.02
N ALA A 66 -5.79 -8.22 1.96
CA ALA A 66 -6.62 -8.30 3.17
C ALA A 66 -6.51 -9.64 3.89
N TYR A 67 -6.04 -10.68 3.17
CA TYR A 67 -5.84 -12.04 3.68
C TYR A 67 -4.38 -12.38 3.95
N MET A 68 -3.44 -11.46 3.67
CA MET A 68 -2.02 -11.65 3.95
C MET A 68 -1.67 -11.48 5.43
N THR A 69 -0.56 -12.08 5.84
CA THR A 69 0.07 -11.72 7.12
C THR A 69 0.55 -10.27 7.08
N ALA A 70 0.69 -9.65 8.26
CA ALA A 70 1.23 -8.29 8.36
C ALA A 70 2.66 -8.18 7.77
N GLY A 71 3.48 -9.23 7.90
CA GLY A 71 4.82 -9.27 7.33
C GLY A 71 4.80 -9.29 5.80
N ALA A 72 3.89 -10.07 5.20
CA ALA A 72 3.72 -10.11 3.75
C ALA A 72 3.19 -8.78 3.19
N VAL A 73 2.22 -8.14 3.86
CA VAL A 73 1.76 -6.79 3.47
C VAL A 73 2.90 -5.78 3.57
N GLU A 74 3.68 -5.77 4.66
CA GLU A 74 4.86 -4.91 4.78
C GLU A 74 5.85 -5.14 3.64
N TYR A 75 5.99 -6.37 3.16
CA TYR A 75 6.88 -6.68 2.04
C TYR A 75 6.33 -6.21 0.68
N TYR A 76 5.06 -6.48 0.34
CA TYR A 76 4.53 -6.23 -1.00
C TYR A 76 3.93 -4.85 -1.21
N LEU A 77 3.35 -4.23 -0.18
CA LEU A 77 2.76 -2.90 -0.26
C LEU A 77 3.66 -1.83 -0.91
N PRO A 78 4.96 -1.69 -0.57
CA PRO A 78 5.81 -0.69 -1.22
C PRO A 78 5.88 -0.84 -2.75
N ALA A 79 5.81 -2.05 -3.29
CA ALA A 79 5.83 -2.25 -4.74
C ALA A 79 4.55 -1.72 -5.40
N VAL A 80 3.39 -1.98 -4.78
CA VAL A 80 2.08 -1.50 -5.27
C VAL A 80 1.96 0.03 -5.16
N LEU A 81 2.44 0.63 -4.06
CA LEU A 81 2.49 2.09 -3.92
C LEU A 81 3.32 2.74 -5.04
N LYS A 82 4.46 2.13 -5.41
CA LYS A 82 5.31 2.60 -6.51
C LYS A 82 4.66 2.37 -7.88
N LEU A 83 3.96 1.25 -8.06
CA LEU A 83 3.22 0.92 -9.29
C LEU A 83 2.20 2.00 -9.65
N MET A 84 1.52 2.54 -8.64
CA MET A 84 0.53 3.61 -8.75
C MET A 84 1.15 4.96 -9.15
N LEU A 85 2.47 5.17 -8.95
CA LEU A 85 3.16 6.41 -9.33
C LEU A 85 3.62 6.44 -10.80
N ILE A 86 3.46 5.34 -11.53
CA ILE A 86 3.84 5.26 -12.95
C ILE A 86 2.73 5.94 -13.79
N PRO A 87 3.02 6.82 -14.76
CA PRO A 87 2.00 7.32 -15.69
C PRO A 87 1.71 6.36 -16.87
N PRO A 88 0.53 6.39 -17.49
CA PRO A 88 -0.69 7.01 -16.98
C PRO A 88 -1.10 6.35 -15.66
N TYR A 89 -1.77 7.10 -14.79
CA TYR A 89 -2.23 6.59 -13.50
C TYR A 89 -3.32 5.55 -13.70
N ASP A 90 -3.17 4.41 -13.02
CA ASP A 90 -4.11 3.30 -13.09
C ASP A 90 -5.29 3.56 -12.16
N PHE A 91 -6.44 3.83 -12.75
CA PHE A 91 -7.66 4.15 -12.02
C PHE A 91 -8.23 2.93 -11.27
N GLU A 92 -8.18 1.74 -11.88
CA GLU A 92 -8.64 0.52 -11.22
C GLU A 92 -7.77 0.23 -9.99
N LEU A 93 -6.45 0.37 -10.15
CA LEU A 93 -5.52 0.26 -9.04
C LEU A 93 -5.84 1.24 -7.91
N TRP A 94 -6.14 2.49 -8.23
CA TRP A 94 -6.52 3.46 -7.22
C TRP A 94 -7.76 3.05 -6.43
N ILE A 95 -8.84 2.61 -7.08
CA ILE A 95 -10.08 2.23 -6.41
C ILE A 95 -9.79 1.18 -5.34
N HIS A 96 -9.09 0.12 -5.73
CA HIS A 96 -8.85 -1.00 -4.84
C HIS A 96 -7.80 -0.68 -3.77
N LEU A 97 -6.71 -0.02 -4.14
CA LEU A 97 -5.67 0.39 -3.19
C LEU A 97 -6.19 1.40 -2.16
N SER A 98 -6.99 2.39 -2.59
CA SER A 98 -7.57 3.38 -1.67
C SER A 98 -8.61 2.75 -0.74
N GLY A 99 -9.37 1.75 -1.23
CA GLY A 99 -10.26 0.93 -0.41
C GLY A 99 -9.51 0.15 0.66
N PHE A 100 -8.45 -0.58 0.27
CA PHE A 100 -7.57 -1.30 1.18
C PHE A 100 -6.96 -0.35 2.22
N LEU A 101 -6.27 0.71 1.80
CA LEU A 101 -5.68 1.70 2.71
C LEU A 101 -6.73 2.35 3.64
N GLY A 102 -7.97 2.47 3.17
CA GLY A 102 -9.10 2.99 3.94
C GLY A 102 -9.62 2.04 5.03
N SER A 103 -9.34 0.73 4.95
CA SER A 103 -9.74 -0.24 5.98
C SER A 103 -9.09 0.06 7.34
N ALA A 104 -7.94 0.75 7.36
CA ALA A 104 -7.27 1.21 8.57
C ALA A 104 -8.14 2.10 9.50
N ARG A 105 -9.30 2.58 9.03
CA ARG A 105 -10.30 3.27 9.85
C ARG A 105 -11.09 2.34 10.75
N ARG A 106 -11.17 1.05 10.40
CA ARG A 106 -11.89 0.05 11.17
C ARG A 106 -11.05 -0.32 12.40
N ASP A 107 -11.70 -0.66 13.49
CA ASP A 107 -11.01 -0.98 14.75
C ASP A 107 -10.53 -2.44 14.83
N ASP A 108 -11.11 -3.31 14.01
CA ASP A 108 -10.74 -4.72 13.85
C ASP A 108 -9.60 -4.94 12.83
N GLU A 109 -9.24 -3.91 12.06
CA GLU A 109 -8.13 -3.95 11.11
C GLU A 109 -6.79 -3.91 11.86
N THR A 110 -6.09 -5.03 11.93
CA THR A 110 -4.82 -5.16 12.68
C THR A 110 -3.59 -4.97 11.80
N THR A 111 -3.64 -5.35 10.53
CA THR A 111 -2.48 -5.34 9.63
C THR A 111 -2.04 -3.92 9.32
N LEU A 112 -2.95 -3.08 8.79
CA LEU A 112 -2.58 -1.71 8.45
C LEU A 112 -2.32 -0.85 9.69
N ARG A 113 -3.06 -1.06 10.78
CA ARG A 113 -2.85 -0.31 12.05
C ARG A 113 -1.60 -0.75 12.80
N GLY A 114 -1.08 -1.95 12.53
CA GLY A 114 0.15 -2.48 13.10
C GLY A 114 1.43 -1.97 12.42
N LEU A 115 1.33 -1.17 11.35
CA LEU A 115 2.49 -0.56 10.70
C LEU A 115 3.22 0.41 11.65
N ARG A 116 4.54 0.51 11.49
CA ARG A 116 5.39 1.41 12.27
C ARG A 116 5.04 2.88 11.96
N PRO A 117 5.25 3.80 12.92
CA PRO A 117 5.07 5.25 12.70
C PRO A 117 5.72 5.78 11.42
N ALA A 118 6.94 5.33 11.12
CA ALA A 118 7.69 5.73 9.94
C ALA A 118 7.05 5.25 8.61
N GLN A 119 6.43 4.07 8.61
CA GLN A 119 5.70 3.52 7.46
C GLN A 119 4.41 4.29 7.24
N HIS A 120 3.64 4.56 8.30
CA HIS A 120 2.47 5.42 8.22
C HIS A 120 2.80 6.81 7.68
N ALA A 121 3.90 7.42 8.15
CA ALA A 121 4.36 8.70 7.65
C ALA A 121 4.72 8.66 6.15
N ALA A 122 5.35 7.59 5.68
CA ALA A 122 5.68 7.41 4.27
C ALA A 122 4.43 7.23 3.40
N ILE A 123 3.42 6.47 3.85
CA ILE A 123 2.12 6.36 3.16
C ILE A 123 1.44 7.73 3.09
N ALA A 124 1.48 8.52 4.16
CA ALA A 124 0.92 9.88 4.17
C ALA A 124 1.63 10.81 3.16
N ASP A 125 2.97 10.78 3.12
CA ASP A 125 3.75 11.58 2.16
C ASP A 125 3.45 11.15 0.71
N TRP A 126 3.28 9.85 0.47
CA TRP A 126 2.91 9.28 -0.83
C TRP A 126 1.50 9.73 -1.27
N LEU A 127 0.50 9.69 -0.39
CA LEU A 127 -0.85 10.19 -0.66
C LEU A 127 -0.86 11.70 -0.94
N GLU A 128 -0.06 12.48 -0.21
CA GLU A 128 0.09 13.91 -0.44
C GLU A 128 0.71 14.19 -1.82
N LEU A 129 1.73 13.43 -2.24
CA LEU A 129 2.26 13.49 -3.61
C LEU A 129 1.18 13.17 -4.64
N LEU A 130 0.52 12.03 -4.49
CA LEU A 130 -0.49 11.54 -5.43
C LEU A 130 -1.66 12.54 -5.60
N SER A 131 -2.11 13.17 -4.51
CA SER A 131 -3.16 14.19 -4.55
C SER A 131 -2.80 15.45 -5.35
N ARG A 132 -1.50 15.75 -5.49
CA ARG A 132 -1.00 16.92 -6.22
C ARG A 132 -0.76 16.63 -7.69
N GLU A 133 -0.24 15.44 -8.00
CA GLU A 133 0.11 15.07 -9.38
C GLU A 133 -1.09 14.65 -10.21
N ILE A 134 -2.20 14.27 -9.59
CA ILE A 134 -3.39 13.84 -10.30
C ILE A 134 -4.33 15.01 -10.56
N ASP A 135 -4.61 15.22 -11.85
CA ASP A 135 -5.72 16.03 -12.33
C ASP A 135 -7.04 15.27 -12.17
N GLU A 136 -8.07 15.98 -11.73
CA GLU A 136 -9.38 15.42 -11.38
C GLU A 136 -10.00 14.69 -12.59
N GLY A 137 -10.01 13.36 -12.55
CA GLY A 137 -10.60 12.46 -13.55
C GLY A 137 -11.70 11.59 -12.95
N ILE A 138 -12.40 10.81 -13.78
CA ILE A 138 -13.47 9.92 -13.32
C ILE A 138 -12.90 8.89 -12.33
N GLY A 139 -13.38 8.98 -11.09
CA GLY A 139 -13.15 8.06 -9.98
C GLY A 139 -11.81 8.19 -9.22
N PHE A 140 -10.85 8.97 -9.72
CA PHE A 140 -9.71 9.38 -8.90
C PHE A 140 -10.00 10.73 -8.26
N GLU A 141 -10.48 10.73 -7.02
CA GLU A 141 -10.79 11.98 -6.34
C GLU A 141 -9.61 12.45 -5.47
N ARG A 142 -9.01 13.60 -5.83
CA ARG A 142 -7.99 14.30 -5.00
C ARG A 142 -8.40 14.37 -3.53
N LYS A 143 -9.68 14.62 -3.25
CA LYS A 143 -10.23 14.75 -1.90
C LYS A 143 -10.04 13.49 -1.07
N ASP A 144 -10.07 12.31 -1.68
CA ASP A 144 -9.93 11.04 -0.98
C ASP A 144 -8.46 10.72 -0.68
N ALA A 145 -7.54 11.03 -1.60
CA ALA A 145 -6.11 10.99 -1.32
C ALA A 145 -5.73 11.90 -0.14
N VAL A 146 -6.27 13.13 -0.09
CA VAL A 146 -6.06 14.06 1.04
C VAL A 146 -6.62 13.51 2.36
N LYS A 147 -7.83 12.92 2.35
CA LYS A 147 -8.43 12.32 3.56
C LYS A 147 -7.59 11.15 4.07
N LEU A 148 -7.12 10.28 3.18
CA LEU A 148 -6.25 9.18 3.54
C LEU A 148 -4.90 9.70 4.06
N ALA A 149 -4.31 10.73 3.44
CA ALA A 149 -3.06 11.31 3.92
C ALA A 149 -3.18 11.79 5.38
N ARG A 150 -4.28 12.47 5.71
CA ARG A 150 -4.58 12.90 7.09
C ARG A 150 -4.78 11.73 8.04
N LEU A 151 -5.43 10.65 7.61
CA LEU A 151 -5.59 9.43 8.41
C LEU A 151 -4.21 8.85 8.77
N TYR A 152 -3.38 8.58 7.76
CA TYR A 152 -2.07 7.97 7.95
C TYR A 152 -1.11 8.89 8.73
N ARG A 153 -1.21 10.21 8.57
CA ARG A 153 -0.46 11.16 9.40
C ARG A 153 -0.86 11.07 10.88
N ARG A 154 -2.16 10.92 11.19
CA ARG A 154 -2.62 10.73 12.57
C ARG A 154 -2.12 9.41 13.15
N LEU A 155 -2.17 8.32 12.38
CA LEU A 155 -1.63 7.02 12.80
C LEU A 155 -0.12 7.10 13.08
N ALA A 156 0.64 7.79 12.22
CA ALA A 156 2.07 8.02 12.44
C ALA A 156 2.36 8.77 13.75
N ASN A 157 1.52 9.74 14.12
CA ASN A 157 1.72 10.55 15.32
C ASN A 157 1.15 9.91 16.60
N ALA A 158 0.18 9.00 16.49
CA ALA A 158 -0.45 8.35 17.64
C ALA A 158 0.44 7.26 18.27
N ALA A 159 1.41 6.75 17.52
CA ALA A 159 2.35 5.71 17.93
C ALA A 159 3.78 6.26 18.19
N ALA A 160 3.93 7.59 18.28
CA ALA A 160 5.19 8.30 18.53
C ALA A 160 5.31 8.79 19.98
#